data_AF-A0A520B0C3-F1
#
_entry.id   AF-A0A520B0C3-F1
#
_cell.length_a   1.000
_cell.length_b   1.000
_cell.length_c   1.000
_cell.angle_alpha   90.00
_cell.angle_beta   90.00
_cell.angle_gamma   90.00
#
_symmetry.space_group_name_H-M   'P 1'
#
loop_
_entity.id
_entity.type
_entity.pdbx_description
1 polymer ?
#
loop_
_entity_poly.entity_id
_entity_poly.type
_entity_poly.pdbx_seq_one_letter_code
_entity_poly.pdbx_strand_id
1 'polypeptide(L)'
;MPHFFLILFKINLVLLLFAAAYHLVLRKLTFYTINRVFLLFGILFSTAYPFINLTEFFGNNEVLPAFVPGLNQNVEALAKVDFFDLRWQSLTFVFYVGMLFMAFRLLIQFISLSRVHKNSKPGLIESQKVRILSDEVSPFSFWQTIYVNPILHKKEDLNNIIAHEKVHVKELHTIDIILTEISLVFYWFNPGIWLMKKAVRENIEFITDAKILNKGIDKKAYQYSLLDVGTLRPSVAIVNNFNLSDLKKRIKMMNAKRSSKVNLTRYMFVLPVLLCITLAFTIDKKAVQTKILPIEKIFIEILPKIDVKEKRNRKVLNKRKSAGQPKIETKQQELNINKDTIALD
;
A
#
# COMPACT_ATOMS: atom_id res chain seq x y z
N MET A 1 1.52 8.18 20.28
CA MET A 1 0.72 8.30 19.04
C MET A 1 -0.61 7.60 19.24
N PRO A 2 -1.75 8.19 18.81
CA PRO A 2 -3.04 7.49 18.83
C PRO A 2 -2.97 6.17 18.04
N HIS A 3 -3.61 5.11 18.55
CA HIS A 3 -3.65 3.78 17.93
C HIS A 3 -4.09 3.84 16.45
N PHE A 4 -4.98 4.77 16.14
CA PHE A 4 -5.43 5.10 14.78
C PHE A 4 -4.27 5.37 13.80
N PHE A 5 -3.27 6.17 14.18
CA PHE A 5 -2.16 6.51 13.29
C PHE A 5 -1.20 5.34 13.08
N LEU A 6 -1.09 4.42 14.03
CA LEU A 6 -0.32 3.19 13.85
C LEU A 6 -0.97 2.28 12.81
N ILE A 7 -2.29 2.12 12.87
CA ILE A 7 -3.06 1.40 11.84
C ILE A 7 -2.85 2.07 10.49
N LEU A 8 -3.06 3.38 10.42
CA LEU A 8 -2.92 4.15 9.20
C LEU A 8 -1.50 4.01 8.62
N PHE A 9 -0.46 4.08 9.44
CA PHE A 9 0.92 3.87 9.00
C PHE A 9 1.14 2.47 8.41
N LYS A 10 0.65 1.42 9.08
CA LYS A 10 0.71 0.04 8.56
C LYS A 10 0.06 -0.08 7.18
N ILE A 11 -1.16 0.44 7.01
CA ILE A 11 -1.86 0.40 5.72
C ILE A 11 -1.05 1.10 4.64
N ASN A 12 -0.53 2.30 4.94
CA ASN A 12 0.18 3.12 3.98
C ASN A 12 1.51 2.51 3.54
N LEU A 13 2.22 1.84 4.45
CA LEU A 13 3.42 1.08 4.13
C LEU A 13 3.11 -0.05 3.15
N VAL A 14 2.06 -0.83 3.41
CA VAL A 14 1.66 -1.95 2.54
C VAL A 14 1.22 -1.46 1.16
N LEU A 15 0.43 -0.37 1.09
CA LEU A 15 0.06 0.27 -0.18
C LEU A 15 1.29 0.64 -1.01
N LEU A 16 2.30 1.23 -0.37
CA LEU A 16 3.52 1.65 -1.05
C LEU A 16 4.33 0.45 -1.55
N LEU A 17 4.41 -0.64 -0.79
CA LEU A 17 5.06 -1.88 -1.21
C LEU A 17 4.37 -2.50 -2.44
N PHE A 18 3.04 -2.60 -2.43
CA PHE A 18 2.29 -3.10 -3.59
C PHE A 18 2.45 -2.18 -4.82
N ALA A 19 2.40 -0.87 -4.62
CA ALA A 19 2.63 0.10 -5.68
C ALA A 19 4.03 -0.06 -6.29
N ALA A 20 5.08 -0.18 -5.47
CA ALA A 20 6.45 -0.36 -5.90
C ALA A 20 6.63 -1.68 -6.66
N ALA A 21 6.15 -2.79 -6.10
CA ALA A 21 6.24 -4.11 -6.73
C ALA A 21 5.58 -4.13 -8.12
N TYR A 22 4.41 -3.51 -8.24
CA TYR A 22 3.75 -3.36 -9.53
C TYR A 22 4.60 -2.56 -10.51
N HIS A 23 5.03 -1.35 -10.13
CA HIS A 23 5.71 -0.44 -11.05
C HIS A 23 7.08 -0.95 -11.50
N LEU A 24 7.82 -1.61 -10.61
CA LEU A 24 9.16 -2.11 -10.89
C LEU A 24 9.16 -3.44 -11.67
N VAL A 25 8.24 -4.35 -11.32
CA VAL A 25 8.28 -5.73 -11.81
C VAL A 25 7.14 -6.05 -12.76
N LEU A 26 5.89 -5.78 -12.37
CA LEU A 26 4.69 -6.35 -13.01
C LEU A 26 4.13 -5.48 -14.15
N ARG A 27 4.34 -4.16 -14.12
CA ARG A 27 3.79 -3.20 -15.09
C ARG A 27 4.18 -3.49 -16.54
N LYS A 28 5.35 -4.09 -16.76
CA LYS A 28 5.86 -4.44 -18.10
C LYS A 28 5.26 -5.75 -18.64
N LEU A 29 4.54 -6.50 -17.81
CA LEU A 29 3.99 -7.79 -18.19
C LEU A 29 2.62 -7.61 -18.87
N THR A 30 2.39 -8.42 -19.90
CA THR A 30 1.17 -8.36 -20.73
C THR A 30 0.03 -9.24 -20.18
N PHE A 31 0.16 -9.73 -18.95
CA PHE A 31 -0.88 -10.47 -18.22
C PHE A 31 -1.85 -9.51 -17.53
N TYR A 32 -2.57 -8.71 -18.32
CA TYR A 32 -3.36 -7.58 -17.82
C TYR A 32 -4.45 -7.98 -16.81
N THR A 33 -5.08 -9.15 -16.97
CA THR A 33 -6.06 -9.65 -15.99
C THR A 33 -5.42 -9.97 -14.64
N ILE A 34 -4.23 -10.58 -14.63
CA ILE A 34 -3.52 -10.90 -13.38
C ILE A 34 -3.01 -9.61 -12.73
N ASN A 35 -2.55 -8.64 -13.53
CA ASN A 35 -2.21 -7.30 -13.06
C ASN A 35 -3.41 -6.60 -12.40
N ARG A 36 -4.61 -6.71 -12.98
CA ARG A 36 -5.85 -6.17 -12.38
C ARG A 36 -6.08 -6.78 -11.02
N VAL A 37 -6.08 -8.11 -10.92
CA VAL A 37 -6.29 -8.83 -9.66
C VAL A 37 -5.24 -8.43 -8.62
N PHE A 38 -3.96 -8.36 -9.00
CA PHE A 38 -2.88 -7.94 -8.10
C PHE A 38 -3.10 -6.53 -7.55
N LEU A 39 -3.47 -5.57 -8.41
CA LEU A 39 -3.69 -4.18 -8.01
C LEU A 39 -4.88 -4.06 -7.06
N LEU A 40 -6.02 -4.67 -7.37
CA LEU A 40 -7.20 -4.63 -6.51
C LEU A 40 -6.93 -5.35 -5.18
N PHE A 41 -6.27 -6.51 -5.23
CA PHE A 41 -5.86 -7.23 -4.04
C PHE A 41 -4.95 -6.37 -3.16
N GLY A 42 -3.96 -5.66 -3.72
CA GLY A 42 -3.09 -4.78 -2.94
C GLY A 42 -3.85 -3.68 -2.18
N ILE A 43 -4.86 -3.08 -2.82
CA ILE A 43 -5.70 -2.05 -2.17
C ILE A 43 -6.53 -2.66 -1.03
N LEU A 44 -7.22 -3.78 -1.30
CA LEU A 44 -8.08 -4.43 -0.30
C LEU A 44 -7.27 -5.03 0.85
N PHE A 45 -6.18 -5.75 0.52
CA PHE A 45 -5.29 -6.37 1.48
C PHE A 45 -4.62 -5.33 2.37
N SER A 46 -4.08 -4.25 1.81
CA SER A 46 -3.46 -3.19 2.64
C SER A 46 -4.42 -2.62 3.68
N THR A 47 -5.70 -2.45 3.33
CA THR A 47 -6.74 -1.95 4.23
C THR A 47 -7.13 -2.99 5.28
N ALA A 48 -7.28 -4.26 4.89
CA ALA A 48 -7.68 -5.34 5.79
C ALA A 48 -6.54 -5.80 6.73
N TYR A 49 -5.30 -5.71 6.27
CA TYR A 49 -4.12 -6.29 6.89
C TYR A 49 -3.95 -5.98 8.39
N PRO A 50 -4.06 -4.72 8.87
CA PRO A 50 -3.85 -4.41 10.28
C PRO A 50 -4.88 -5.05 11.22
N PHE A 51 -6.03 -5.49 10.69
CA PHE A 51 -7.11 -6.11 11.45
C PHE A 51 -6.99 -7.64 11.52
N ILE A 52 -6.00 -8.23 10.82
CA ILE A 52 -5.76 -9.66 10.83
C ILE A 52 -4.72 -9.98 11.92
N ASN A 53 -5.13 -10.74 12.95
CA ASN A 53 -4.22 -11.21 14.00
C ASN A 53 -3.34 -12.36 13.48
N LEU A 54 -2.25 -12.02 12.81
CA LEU A 54 -1.33 -13.00 12.23
C LEU A 54 -0.50 -13.73 13.28
N THR A 55 -0.41 -13.17 14.49
CA THR A 55 0.30 -13.77 15.63
C THR A 55 -0.27 -15.14 16.03
N GLU A 56 -1.58 -15.37 15.89
CA GLU A 56 -2.18 -16.68 16.18
C GLU A 56 -1.82 -17.72 15.10
N PHE A 57 -1.66 -17.28 13.86
CA PHE A 57 -1.33 -18.15 12.72
C PHE A 57 0.13 -18.64 12.74
N PHE A 58 1.04 -17.81 13.26
CA PHE A 58 2.48 -18.13 13.36
C PHE A 58 2.93 -18.48 14.79
N GLY A 59 2.11 -18.24 15.81
CA GLY A 59 2.44 -18.46 17.22
C GLY A 59 2.60 -19.92 17.65
N ASN A 60 2.41 -20.86 16.73
CA ASN A 60 2.66 -22.30 16.88
C ASN A 60 3.96 -22.78 16.21
N ASN A 61 4.70 -21.91 15.51
CA ASN A 61 5.97 -22.27 14.88
C ASN A 61 7.12 -21.52 15.55
N GLU A 62 8.03 -22.25 16.20
CA GLU A 62 9.22 -21.71 16.90
C GLU A 62 10.26 -21.06 15.98
N VAL A 63 10.08 -21.14 14.65
CA VAL A 63 11.05 -20.68 13.66
C VAL A 63 10.65 -19.32 13.11
N LEU A 64 10.70 -18.28 13.94
CA LEU A 64 10.73 -16.90 13.46
C LEU A 64 12.20 -16.46 13.36
N PRO A 65 12.69 -16.06 12.16
CA PRO A 65 14.07 -15.62 12.01
C PRO A 65 14.32 -14.38 12.87
N ALA A 66 15.40 -14.40 13.65
CA ALA A 66 15.85 -13.35 14.57
C ALA A 66 16.12 -11.96 13.92
N PHE A 67 15.88 -11.82 12.62
CA PHE A 67 15.94 -10.57 11.87
C PHE A 67 14.72 -9.65 12.12
N VAL A 68 13.57 -10.22 12.48
CA VAL A 68 12.31 -9.48 12.65
C VAL A 68 12.28 -8.54 13.89
N PRO A 69 12.81 -8.92 15.07
CA PRO A 69 12.72 -8.08 16.27
C PRO A 69 13.62 -6.84 16.27
N GLY A 70 14.69 -6.81 15.47
CA GLY A 70 15.67 -5.72 15.45
C GLY A 70 15.20 -4.48 14.67
N LEU A 71 14.34 -4.66 13.66
CA LEU A 71 13.81 -3.55 12.87
C LEU A 71 12.72 -2.77 13.64
N ASN A 72 11.92 -3.47 14.45
CA ASN A 72 10.86 -2.86 15.27
C ASN A 72 11.40 -1.97 16.39
N GLN A 73 12.58 -2.28 16.97
CA GLN A 73 13.21 -1.44 17.99
C GLN A 73 13.57 -0.04 17.47
N ASN A 74 13.98 0.08 16.21
CA ASN A 74 14.34 1.36 15.61
C ASN A 74 13.11 2.20 15.25
N VAL A 75 11.98 1.56 14.90
CA VAL A 75 10.73 2.27 14.59
C VAL A 75 10.01 2.73 15.87
N GLU A 76 10.03 1.94 16.94
CA GLU A 76 9.47 2.36 18.24
C GLU A 76 10.31 3.43 18.94
N ALA A 77 11.64 3.39 18.81
CA ALA A 77 12.53 4.42 19.34
C ALA A 77 12.33 5.78 18.64
N LEU A 78 12.04 5.78 17.34
CA LEU A 78 11.65 6.98 16.60
C LEU A 78 10.25 7.51 17.00
N ALA A 79 9.41 6.68 17.63
CA ALA A 79 8.04 7.03 18.00
C ALA A 79 7.88 7.52 19.46
N LYS A 80 8.92 7.40 20.30
CA LYS A 80 8.92 7.83 21.71
C LYS A 80 9.75 9.10 21.90
N VAL A 81 9.19 10.24 21.52
CA VAL A 81 9.70 11.56 21.91
C VAL A 81 8.53 12.34 22.53
N ASP A 82 8.63 12.63 23.83
CA ASP A 82 7.55 13.11 24.70
C ASP A 82 7.38 14.65 24.73
N PHE A 83 7.32 15.27 23.55
CA PHE A 83 7.07 16.72 23.37
C PHE A 83 5.75 17.03 22.61
N PHE A 84 4.76 16.12 22.58
CA PHE A 84 3.91 15.94 21.38
C PHE A 84 2.37 15.91 21.51
N ASP A 85 1.72 16.17 22.65
CA ASP A 85 0.25 16.01 22.72
C ASP A 85 -0.56 17.00 21.86
N LEU A 86 -0.16 18.28 21.80
CA LEU A 86 -0.82 19.29 20.96
C LEU A 86 -0.63 19.05 19.44
N ARG A 87 0.44 18.32 19.06
CA ARG A 87 0.77 18.01 17.65
C ARG A 87 -0.09 16.87 17.10
N TRP A 88 -0.44 15.87 17.92
CA TRP A 88 -1.29 14.75 17.47
C TRP A 88 -2.72 15.20 17.17
N GLN A 89 -3.27 16.11 17.97
CA GLN A 89 -4.58 16.70 17.70
C GLN A 89 -4.58 17.52 16.40
N SER A 90 -3.53 18.33 16.20
CA SER A 90 -3.34 19.10 14.96
C SER A 90 -3.21 18.19 13.73
N LEU A 91 -2.44 17.10 13.82
CA LEU A 91 -2.29 16.13 12.74
C LEU A 91 -3.59 15.40 12.43
N THR A 92 -4.37 15.07 13.47
CA THR A 92 -5.71 14.45 13.33
C THR A 92 -6.67 15.39 12.62
N PHE A 93 -6.67 16.66 13.00
CA PHE A 93 -7.46 17.70 12.34
C PHE A 93 -7.08 17.82 10.84
N VAL A 94 -5.79 17.95 10.52
CA VAL A 94 -5.30 17.99 9.13
C VAL A 94 -5.72 16.76 8.34
N PHE A 95 -5.61 15.57 8.94
CA PHE A 95 -6.03 14.32 8.30
C PHE A 95 -7.52 14.35 7.92
N TYR A 96 -8.40 14.72 8.87
CA TYR A 96 -9.85 14.78 8.62
C TYR A 96 -10.25 15.89 7.65
N VAL A 97 -9.58 17.05 7.68
CA VAL A 97 -9.78 18.12 6.68
C VAL A 97 -9.42 17.62 5.29
N GLY A 98 -8.27 16.95 5.13
CA GLY A 98 -7.87 16.37 3.85
C GLY A 98 -8.82 15.27 3.37
N MET A 99 -9.27 14.40 4.27
CA MET A 99 -10.27 13.37 3.99
C MET A 99 -11.60 13.98 3.54
N LEU A 100 -12.10 15.01 4.24
CA LEU A 100 -13.32 15.73 3.89
C LEU A 100 -13.19 16.42 2.53
N PHE A 101 -12.05 17.05 2.26
CA PHE A 101 -11.76 17.65 0.96
C PHE A 101 -11.80 16.62 -0.17
N MET A 102 -11.16 15.45 0.01
CA MET A 102 -11.20 14.39 -1.00
C MET A 102 -12.59 13.76 -1.15
N ALA A 103 -13.34 13.61 -0.07
CA ALA A 103 -14.73 13.16 -0.12
C ALA A 103 -15.63 14.15 -0.87
N PHE A 104 -15.47 15.45 -0.61
CA PHE A 104 -16.18 16.52 -1.32
C PHE A 104 -15.81 16.55 -2.80
N ARG A 105 -14.52 16.41 -3.14
CA ARG A 105 -14.05 16.26 -4.52
C ARG A 105 -14.70 15.05 -5.20
N LEU A 106 -14.83 13.92 -4.52
CA LEU A 106 -15.49 12.73 -5.05
C LEU A 106 -17.00 12.98 -5.28
N LEU A 107 -17.66 13.65 -4.33
CA LEU A 107 -19.07 14.03 -4.45
C LEU A 107 -19.33 14.94 -5.66
N ILE A 108 -18.49 15.96 -5.88
CA ILE A 108 -18.60 16.85 -7.06
C ILE A 108 -18.55 16.03 -8.36
N GLN A 109 -17.67 15.03 -8.44
CA GLN A 109 -17.55 14.20 -9.64
C GLN A 109 -18.82 13.36 -9.88
N PHE A 110 -19.45 12.83 -8.84
CA PHE A 110 -20.74 12.14 -8.95
C PHE A 110 -21.90 13.08 -9.34
N ILE A 111 -21.90 14.31 -8.82
CA ILE A 111 -22.89 15.34 -9.21
C ILE A 111 -22.70 15.70 -10.69
N SER A 112 -21.46 15.88 -11.15
CA SER A 112 -21.13 16.14 -12.55
C SER A 112 -21.62 15.02 -13.46
N LEU A 113 -21.35 13.76 -13.10
CA LEU A 113 -21.83 12.61 -13.84
C LEU A 113 -23.37 12.54 -13.87
N SER A 114 -24.03 12.84 -12.75
CA SER A 114 -25.49 12.90 -12.68
C SER A 114 -26.06 13.99 -13.58
N ARG A 115 -25.39 15.14 -13.70
CA ARG A 115 -25.76 16.21 -14.62
C ARG A 115 -25.64 15.76 -16.08
N VAL A 116 -24.53 15.12 -16.45
CA VAL A 116 -24.33 14.56 -17.80
C VAL A 116 -25.41 13.50 -18.12
N HIS A 117 -25.76 12.66 -17.15
CA HIS A 117 -26.84 11.70 -17.33
C HIS A 117 -28.19 12.39 -17.59
N LYS A 118 -28.56 13.41 -16.78
CA LYS A 118 -29.82 14.14 -16.95
C LYS A 118 -29.91 14.90 -18.27
N ASN A 119 -28.79 15.45 -18.76
CA ASN A 119 -28.75 16.24 -19.99
C ASN A 119 -28.64 15.39 -21.27
N SER A 120 -28.32 14.11 -21.14
CA SER A 120 -28.19 13.20 -22.29
C SER A 120 -29.51 12.55 -22.66
N LYS A 121 -29.66 12.17 -23.94
CA LYS A 121 -30.88 11.53 -24.46
C LYS A 121 -30.67 10.04 -24.67
N PRO A 122 -31.67 9.17 -24.42
CA PRO A 122 -31.56 7.76 -24.76
C PRO A 122 -31.43 7.60 -26.29
N GLY A 123 -30.60 6.66 -26.73
CA GLY A 123 -30.39 6.35 -28.13
C GLY A 123 -30.01 4.88 -28.35
N LEU A 124 -30.00 4.47 -29.62
CA LEU A 124 -29.62 3.14 -30.05
C LEU A 124 -28.65 3.27 -31.23
N ILE A 125 -27.46 2.68 -31.10
CA ILE A 125 -26.46 2.61 -32.17
C ILE A 125 -26.04 1.16 -32.32
N GLU A 126 -26.19 0.58 -33.52
CA GLU A 126 -25.82 -0.82 -33.81
C GLU A 126 -26.40 -1.83 -32.79
N SER A 127 -27.69 -1.67 -32.44
CA SER A 127 -28.39 -2.48 -31.42
C SER A 127 -27.84 -2.38 -30.00
N GLN A 128 -26.93 -1.44 -29.72
CA GLN A 128 -26.42 -1.14 -28.39
C GLN A 128 -27.16 0.07 -27.81
N LYS A 129 -27.70 -0.09 -26.59
CA LYS A 129 -28.29 1.03 -25.84
C LYS A 129 -27.19 2.00 -25.43
N VAL A 130 -27.33 3.27 -25.81
CA VAL A 130 -26.39 4.35 -25.51
C VAL A 130 -27.15 5.58 -25.03
N ARG A 131 -26.42 6.53 -24.46
CA ARG A 131 -26.90 7.89 -24.20
C ARG A 131 -26.17 8.87 -25.10
N ILE A 132 -26.93 9.60 -25.88
CA ILE A 132 -26.44 10.60 -26.83
C ILE A 132 -26.15 11.89 -26.07
N LEU A 133 -24.90 12.33 -26.18
CA LEU A 133 -24.43 13.60 -25.64
C LEU A 133 -24.55 14.70 -26.70
N SER A 134 -24.90 15.91 -26.27
CA SER A 134 -24.83 17.13 -27.09
C SER A 134 -23.45 17.77 -27.08
N ASP A 135 -22.71 17.58 -25.99
CA ASP A 135 -21.44 18.28 -25.74
C ASP A 135 -20.29 17.63 -26.52
N GLU A 136 -19.26 18.43 -26.83
CA GLU A 136 -18.03 17.98 -27.51
C GLU A 136 -17.05 17.27 -26.56
N VAL A 137 -17.52 16.19 -25.94
CA VAL A 137 -16.75 15.43 -24.95
C VAL A 137 -16.40 14.04 -25.46
N SER A 138 -15.25 13.52 -25.00
CA SER A 138 -14.82 12.16 -25.33
C SER A 138 -15.88 11.13 -24.91
N PRO A 139 -16.09 10.08 -25.72
CA PRO A 139 -16.95 8.95 -25.37
C PRO A 139 -16.49 8.31 -24.06
N PHE A 140 -17.45 7.79 -23.31
CA PHE A 140 -17.14 7.09 -22.08
C PHE A 140 -18.26 6.16 -21.63
N SER A 141 -17.94 5.29 -20.67
CA SER A 141 -18.89 4.41 -20.03
C SER A 141 -18.86 4.57 -18.52
N PHE A 142 -20.05 4.46 -17.92
CA PHE A 142 -20.20 4.41 -16.48
C PHE A 142 -21.28 3.40 -16.10
N TRP A 143 -20.93 2.48 -15.21
CA TRP A 143 -21.77 1.38 -14.79
C TRP A 143 -22.20 0.52 -15.98
N GLN A 144 -23.48 0.57 -16.36
CA GLN A 144 -24.06 -0.17 -17.48
C GLN A 144 -24.43 0.71 -18.67
N THR A 145 -23.97 1.97 -18.68
CA THR A 145 -24.37 2.96 -19.68
C THR A 145 -23.15 3.48 -20.44
N ILE A 146 -23.29 3.53 -21.78
CA ILE A 146 -22.31 4.13 -22.69
C ILE A 146 -22.83 5.52 -23.09
N TYR A 147 -21.97 6.52 -23.01
CA TYR A 147 -22.22 7.91 -23.37
C TYR A 147 -21.35 8.29 -24.55
N VAL A 148 -21.96 8.82 -25.62
CA VAL A 148 -21.25 9.15 -26.86
C VAL A 148 -21.94 10.29 -27.58
N ASN A 149 -21.15 11.16 -28.22
CA ASN A 149 -21.66 12.12 -29.20
C ASN A 149 -21.35 11.57 -30.61
N PRO A 150 -22.33 11.01 -31.34
CA PRO A 150 -22.07 10.37 -32.63
C PRO A 150 -21.67 11.36 -33.73
N ILE A 151 -21.92 12.66 -33.56
CA ILE A 151 -21.63 13.70 -34.56
C ILE A 151 -20.12 13.93 -34.70
N LEU A 152 -19.35 13.65 -33.64
CA LEU A 152 -17.90 13.90 -33.58
C LEU A 152 -17.06 12.79 -34.24
N HIS A 153 -17.70 11.72 -34.72
CA HIS A 153 -17.00 10.52 -35.13
C HIS A 153 -17.46 10.04 -36.51
N LYS A 154 -16.49 9.59 -37.32
CA LYS A 154 -16.80 8.86 -38.55
C LYS A 154 -17.50 7.54 -38.18
N LYS A 155 -18.36 7.04 -39.06
CA LYS A 155 -19.17 5.83 -38.81
C LYS A 155 -18.32 4.61 -38.43
N GLU A 156 -17.18 4.44 -39.09
CA GLU A 156 -16.24 3.33 -38.83
C GLU A 156 -15.58 3.44 -37.45
N ASP A 157 -15.19 4.65 -37.05
CA ASP A 157 -14.60 4.92 -35.73
C ASP A 157 -15.62 4.76 -34.61
N LEU A 158 -16.85 5.20 -34.84
CA LEU A 158 -17.95 5.10 -33.88
C LEU A 158 -18.21 3.64 -33.47
N ASN A 159 -18.12 2.70 -34.41
CA ASN A 159 -18.28 1.27 -34.11
C ASN A 159 -17.14 0.75 -33.22
N ASN A 160 -15.89 1.16 -33.50
CA ASN A 160 -14.74 0.80 -32.67
C ASN A 160 -14.83 1.39 -31.26
N ILE A 161 -15.28 2.64 -31.15
CA ILE A 161 -15.52 3.34 -29.88
C ILE A 161 -16.59 2.63 -29.07
N ILE A 162 -17.75 2.31 -29.65
CA ILE A 162 -18.83 1.63 -28.94
C ILE A 162 -18.39 0.21 -28.52
N ALA A 163 -17.65 -0.49 -29.38
CA ALA A 163 -17.09 -1.79 -29.04
C ALA A 163 -16.11 -1.69 -27.85
N HIS A 164 -15.29 -0.64 -27.80
CA HIS A 164 -14.37 -0.33 -26.70
C HIS A 164 -15.14 -0.07 -25.40
N GLU A 165 -16.07 0.89 -25.40
CA GLU A 165 -16.87 1.25 -24.22
C GLU A 165 -17.72 0.08 -23.70
N LYS A 166 -18.20 -0.79 -24.60
CA LYS A 166 -18.92 -2.01 -24.24
C LYS A 166 -18.06 -2.99 -23.42
N VAL A 167 -16.74 -3.03 -23.63
CA VAL A 167 -15.85 -3.86 -22.81
C VAL A 167 -15.77 -3.32 -21.38
N HIS A 168 -15.67 -2.00 -21.19
CA HIS A 168 -15.67 -1.39 -19.86
C HIS A 168 -16.93 -1.71 -19.06
N VAL A 169 -18.09 -1.63 -19.72
CA VAL A 169 -19.37 -2.05 -19.13
C VAL A 169 -19.36 -3.53 -18.78
N LYS A 170 -18.98 -4.41 -19.72
CA LYS A 170 -19.01 -5.87 -19.53
C LYS A 170 -18.08 -6.34 -18.42
N GLU A 171 -16.91 -5.71 -18.28
CA GLU A 171 -15.89 -6.07 -17.30
C GLU A 171 -16.03 -5.34 -15.96
N LEU A 172 -17.08 -4.53 -15.83
CA LEU A 172 -17.39 -3.74 -14.63
C LEU A 172 -16.22 -2.83 -14.21
N HIS A 173 -15.50 -2.25 -15.18
CA HIS A 173 -14.33 -1.41 -14.93
C HIS A 173 -14.65 -0.17 -14.06
N THR A 174 -15.92 0.25 -14.01
CA THR A 174 -16.39 1.29 -13.09
C THR A 174 -16.14 0.93 -11.62
N ILE A 175 -16.24 -0.34 -11.23
CA ILE A 175 -16.00 -0.78 -9.85
C ILE A 175 -14.53 -0.57 -9.45
N ASP A 176 -13.61 -0.91 -10.35
CA ASP A 176 -12.17 -0.70 -10.13
C ASP A 176 -11.85 0.78 -9.88
N ILE A 177 -12.45 1.66 -10.68
CA ILE A 177 -12.28 3.12 -10.55
C ILE A 177 -12.86 3.60 -9.22
N ILE A 178 -14.10 3.25 -8.90
CA ILE A 178 -14.76 3.65 -7.64
C ILE A 178 -13.94 3.18 -6.43
N LEU A 179 -13.43 1.94 -6.44
CA LEU A 179 -12.58 1.43 -5.36
C LEU A 179 -11.34 2.32 -5.16
N THR A 180 -10.67 2.72 -6.25
CA THR A 180 -9.50 3.59 -6.16
C THR A 180 -9.82 5.00 -5.70
N GLU A 181 -10.98 5.56 -6.08
CA GLU A 181 -11.42 6.88 -5.63
C GLU A 181 -11.81 6.86 -4.14
N ILE A 182 -12.53 5.84 -3.68
CA ILE A 182 -12.85 5.67 -2.25
C ILE A 182 -11.57 5.51 -1.44
N SER A 183 -10.63 4.69 -1.90
CA SER A 183 -9.35 4.48 -1.22
C SER A 183 -8.53 5.78 -1.15
N LEU A 184 -8.59 6.62 -2.19
CA LEU A 184 -7.97 7.93 -2.18
C LEU A 184 -8.54 8.86 -1.11
N VAL A 185 -9.82 8.75 -0.74
CA VAL A 185 -10.40 9.57 0.33
C VAL A 185 -9.69 9.29 1.67
N PHE A 186 -9.48 8.02 1.99
CA PHE A 186 -8.86 7.60 3.25
C PHE A 186 -7.33 7.73 3.25
N TYR A 187 -6.67 7.53 2.10
CA TYR A 187 -5.22 7.47 1.98
C TYR A 187 -4.64 8.61 1.13
N TRP A 188 -5.32 9.75 1.11
CA TRP A 188 -5.07 10.86 0.18
C TRP A 188 -3.63 11.38 0.16
N PHE A 189 -2.92 11.31 1.28
CA PHE A 189 -1.55 11.79 1.42
C PHE A 189 -0.50 10.77 0.95
N ASN A 190 -0.89 9.51 0.69
CA ASN A 190 0.06 8.46 0.35
C ASN A 190 0.29 8.38 -1.17
N PRO A 191 1.53 8.59 -1.66
CA PRO A 191 1.83 8.49 -3.09
C PRO A 191 1.53 7.09 -3.68
N GLY A 192 1.58 6.04 -2.86
CA GLY A 192 1.25 4.67 -3.24
C GLY A 192 -0.17 4.53 -3.81
N ILE A 193 -1.20 5.11 -3.18
CA ILE A 193 -2.57 5.00 -3.69
C ILE A 193 -2.76 5.80 -4.99
N TRP A 194 -2.08 6.93 -5.16
CA TRP A 194 -2.08 7.69 -6.42
C TRP A 194 -1.45 6.88 -7.56
N LEU A 195 -0.33 6.22 -7.28
CA LEU A 195 0.33 5.32 -8.23
C LEU A 195 -0.56 4.12 -8.56
N MET A 196 -1.22 3.52 -7.58
CA MET A 196 -2.14 2.39 -7.78
C MET A 196 -3.38 2.81 -8.59
N LYS A 197 -3.98 3.97 -8.30
CA LYS A 197 -5.08 4.52 -9.12
C LYS A 197 -4.69 4.67 -10.58
N LYS A 198 -3.52 5.25 -10.83
CA LYS A 198 -3.00 5.41 -12.20
C LYS A 198 -2.76 4.04 -12.86
N ALA A 199 -2.16 3.11 -12.15
CA ALA A 199 -1.91 1.75 -12.63
C ALA A 199 -3.21 0.99 -12.94
N VAL A 200 -4.25 1.10 -12.10
CA VAL A 200 -5.56 0.50 -12.33
C VAL A 200 -6.19 1.05 -13.60
N ARG A 201 -6.22 2.39 -13.76
CA ARG A 201 -6.71 3.06 -14.97
C ARG A 201 -5.96 2.59 -16.22
N GLU A 202 -4.62 2.61 -16.21
CA GLU A 202 -3.82 2.13 -17.34
C GLU A 202 -4.10 0.65 -17.66
N ASN A 203 -4.22 -0.19 -16.64
CA ASN A 203 -4.39 -1.62 -16.83
C ASN A 203 -5.77 -2.00 -17.40
N ILE A 204 -6.86 -1.31 -17.00
CA ILE A 204 -8.18 -1.57 -17.59
C ILE A 204 -8.22 -1.19 -19.07
N GLU A 205 -7.53 -0.12 -19.48
CA GLU A 205 -7.36 0.23 -20.89
C GLU A 205 -6.62 -0.87 -21.66
N PHE A 206 -5.54 -1.41 -21.07
CA PHE A 206 -4.79 -2.52 -21.70
C PHE A 206 -5.63 -3.79 -21.83
N ILE A 207 -6.49 -4.10 -20.86
CA ILE A 207 -7.47 -5.21 -20.96
C ILE A 207 -8.43 -4.94 -22.12
N THR A 208 -9.00 -3.74 -22.17
CA THR A 208 -9.95 -3.37 -23.22
C THR A 208 -9.31 -3.47 -24.60
N ASP A 209 -8.17 -2.82 -24.81
CA ASP A 209 -7.43 -2.83 -26.07
C ASP A 209 -7.06 -4.26 -26.50
N ALA A 210 -6.58 -5.10 -25.57
CA ALA A 210 -6.27 -6.49 -25.87
C ALA A 210 -7.51 -7.30 -26.29
N LYS A 211 -8.67 -7.06 -25.65
CA LYS A 211 -9.93 -7.74 -26.01
C LYS A 211 -10.46 -7.29 -27.37
N ILE A 212 -10.31 -6.01 -27.71
CA ILE A 212 -10.68 -5.47 -29.02
C ILE A 212 -9.81 -6.09 -30.12
N LEU A 213 -8.49 -6.09 -29.95
CA LEU A 213 -7.57 -6.69 -30.93
C LEU A 213 -7.78 -8.20 -31.09
N ASN A 214 -8.09 -8.91 -30.00
CA ASN A 214 -8.36 -10.35 -30.05
C ASN A 214 -9.66 -10.70 -30.79
N LYS A 215 -10.57 -9.74 -31.03
CA LYS A 215 -11.78 -9.95 -31.85
C LYS A 215 -11.52 -9.83 -33.36
N GLY A 216 -10.29 -9.56 -33.77
CA GLY A 216 -9.90 -9.47 -35.18
C GLY A 216 -10.04 -8.08 -35.80
N ILE A 217 -10.24 -7.03 -35.00
CA ILE A 217 -10.21 -5.65 -35.48
C ILE A 217 -8.80 -5.31 -35.96
N ASP A 218 -8.69 -4.64 -37.11
CA ASP A 218 -7.39 -4.21 -37.64
C ASP A 218 -6.69 -3.30 -36.64
N LYS A 219 -5.48 -3.71 -36.24
CA LYS A 219 -4.72 -3.05 -35.19
C LYS A 219 -4.36 -1.61 -35.57
N LYS A 220 -4.02 -1.36 -36.83
CA LYS A 220 -3.57 -0.05 -37.30
C LYS A 220 -4.76 0.91 -37.34
N ALA A 221 -5.87 0.51 -37.95
CA ALA A 221 -7.12 1.27 -37.96
C ALA A 221 -7.59 1.61 -36.55
N TYR A 222 -7.56 0.64 -35.63
CA TYR A 222 -7.95 0.89 -34.23
C TYR A 222 -7.04 1.92 -33.53
N GLN A 223 -5.72 1.86 -33.76
CA GLN A 223 -4.78 2.83 -33.20
C GLN A 223 -5.00 4.27 -33.73
N TYR A 224 -5.32 4.41 -35.02
CA TYR A 224 -5.69 5.71 -35.60
C TYR A 224 -7.01 6.23 -35.04
N SER A 225 -8.02 5.36 -34.92
CA SER A 225 -9.31 5.69 -34.29
C SER A 225 -9.13 6.28 -32.88
N LEU A 226 -8.23 5.68 -32.09
CA LEU A 226 -7.92 6.18 -30.74
C LEU A 226 -7.17 7.52 -30.73
N LEU A 227 -6.36 7.81 -31.75
CA LEU A 227 -5.67 9.10 -31.90
C LEU A 227 -6.67 10.22 -32.17
N ASP A 228 -7.64 9.97 -33.06
CA ASP A 228 -8.68 10.96 -33.39
C ASP A 228 -9.55 11.27 -32.16
N VAL A 229 -9.97 10.25 -31.41
CA VAL A 229 -10.73 10.42 -30.16
C VAL A 229 -9.93 11.15 -29.07
N GLY A 230 -8.62 10.91 -29.00
CA GLY A 230 -7.74 11.48 -27.99
C GLY A 230 -7.54 13.00 -28.09
N THR A 231 -8.02 13.63 -29.16
CA THR A 231 -8.01 15.10 -29.33
C THR A 231 -9.20 15.81 -28.67
N LEU A 232 -10.24 15.06 -28.26
CA LEU A 232 -11.44 15.61 -27.64
C LEU A 232 -11.26 15.92 -26.15
N ARG A 233 -12.11 16.79 -25.60
CA ARG A 233 -12.08 17.18 -24.18
C ARG A 233 -12.64 16.07 -23.29
N PRO A 234 -12.06 15.81 -22.10
CA PRO A 234 -12.59 14.82 -21.18
C PRO A 234 -13.95 15.24 -20.61
N SER A 235 -14.86 14.27 -20.45
CA SER A 235 -16.26 14.52 -20.07
C SER A 235 -16.48 14.79 -18.57
N VAL A 236 -15.84 14.01 -17.69
CA VAL A 236 -15.97 14.08 -16.22
C VAL A 236 -14.68 13.57 -15.57
N ALA A 237 -14.16 14.17 -14.49
CA ALA A 237 -12.88 13.74 -13.90
C ALA A 237 -12.85 12.30 -13.30
N ILE A 238 -14.01 11.72 -12.96
CA ILE A 238 -14.16 10.30 -12.60
C ILE A 238 -13.86 9.40 -13.80
N VAL A 239 -14.11 9.89 -15.01
CA VAL A 239 -14.07 9.11 -16.24
C VAL A 239 -12.92 9.59 -17.12
N ASN A 240 -11.96 8.70 -17.38
CA ASN A 240 -10.73 8.91 -18.18
C ASN A 240 -10.46 10.34 -18.69
N ASN A 241 -9.59 11.07 -17.96
CA ASN A 241 -8.94 12.26 -18.50
C ASN A 241 -7.94 11.81 -19.58
N PHE A 242 -8.29 11.96 -20.86
CA PHE A 242 -7.39 11.63 -21.97
C PHE A 242 -6.10 12.45 -21.88
N ASN A 243 -4.96 11.76 -21.87
CA ASN A 243 -3.62 12.33 -21.87
C ASN A 243 -2.81 11.66 -22.99
N LEU A 244 -2.15 12.45 -23.84
CA LEU A 244 -1.31 11.92 -24.94
C LEU A 244 -0.25 10.94 -24.44
N SER A 245 0.25 11.14 -23.21
CA SER A 245 1.19 10.21 -22.58
C SER A 245 0.57 8.86 -22.23
N ASP A 246 -0.73 8.79 -21.96
CA ASP A 246 -1.46 7.55 -21.68
C ASP A 246 -1.81 6.82 -22.98
N LEU A 247 -2.22 7.54 -24.02
CA LEU A 247 -2.42 6.96 -25.35
C LEU A 247 -1.11 6.35 -25.90
N LYS A 248 0.02 7.04 -25.74
CA LYS A 248 1.34 6.49 -26.10
C LYS A 248 1.63 5.15 -25.39
N LYS A 249 1.26 5.00 -24.12
CA LYS A 249 1.45 3.73 -23.38
C LYS A 249 0.54 2.63 -23.94
N ARG A 250 -0.72 2.94 -24.24
CA ARG A 250 -1.67 2.01 -24.86
C ARG A 250 -1.14 1.50 -26.20
N ILE A 251 -0.70 2.40 -27.08
CA ILE A 251 -0.08 2.05 -28.38
C ILE A 251 1.16 1.18 -28.18
N LYS A 252 2.04 1.55 -27.24
CA LYS A 252 3.22 0.75 -26.89
C LYS A 252 2.85 -0.67 -26.43
N MET A 253 1.85 -0.80 -25.55
CA MET A 253 1.43 -2.10 -24.99
C MET A 253 0.64 -2.96 -25.99
N MET A 254 -0.12 -2.34 -26.90
CA MET A 254 -0.74 -3.05 -28.03
C MET A 254 0.31 -3.67 -28.96
N ASN A 255 1.46 -3.02 -29.13
CA ASN A 255 2.57 -3.46 -29.98
C ASN A 255 3.64 -4.29 -29.25
N ALA A 256 3.50 -4.49 -27.94
CA ALA A 256 4.44 -5.28 -27.17
C ALA A 256 4.34 -6.78 -27.50
N LYS A 257 5.48 -7.48 -27.47
CA LYS A 257 5.50 -8.95 -27.54
C LYS A 257 4.81 -9.52 -26.29
N ARG A 258 3.95 -10.53 -26.49
CA ARG A 258 3.30 -11.26 -25.39
C ARG A 258 4.36 -11.83 -24.44
N SER A 259 4.12 -11.67 -23.15
CA SER A 259 5.00 -12.18 -22.09
C SER A 259 4.93 -13.70 -22.05
N SER A 260 6.08 -14.36 -21.96
CA SER A 260 6.13 -15.82 -21.85
C SER A 260 5.54 -16.30 -20.53
N LYS A 261 5.04 -17.55 -20.49
CA LYS A 261 4.52 -18.18 -19.27
C LYS A 261 5.55 -18.21 -18.12
N VAL A 262 6.85 -18.24 -18.44
CA VAL A 262 7.92 -18.14 -17.44
C VAL A 262 7.82 -16.84 -16.63
N ASN A 263 7.35 -15.74 -17.22
CA ASN A 263 7.15 -14.50 -16.46
C ASN A 263 6.01 -14.58 -15.44
N LEU A 264 5.17 -15.63 -15.46
CA LEU A 264 4.17 -15.87 -14.44
C LEU A 264 4.81 -16.18 -13.08
N THR A 265 6.02 -16.77 -13.06
CA THR A 265 6.76 -17.04 -11.82
C THR A 265 7.07 -15.76 -11.05
N ARG A 266 7.16 -14.61 -11.72
CA ARG A 266 7.33 -13.31 -11.05
C ARG A 266 6.18 -13.02 -10.08
N TYR A 267 4.94 -13.34 -10.43
CA TYR A 267 3.80 -13.18 -9.51
C TYR A 267 3.90 -14.15 -8.35
N MET A 268 4.31 -15.40 -8.63
CA MET A 268 4.51 -16.45 -7.62
C MET A 268 5.58 -16.08 -6.58
N PHE A 269 6.62 -15.31 -6.96
CA PHE A 269 7.65 -14.85 -6.01
C PHE A 269 7.33 -13.50 -5.37
N VAL A 270 6.79 -12.55 -6.13
CA VAL A 270 6.49 -11.20 -5.62
C VAL A 270 5.44 -11.24 -4.51
N LEU A 271 4.39 -12.04 -4.67
CA LEU A 271 3.29 -12.06 -3.71
C LEU A 271 3.72 -12.61 -2.34
N PRO A 272 4.38 -13.78 -2.21
CA PRO A 272 4.87 -14.28 -0.92
C PRO A 272 5.93 -13.36 -0.30
N VAL A 273 6.83 -12.79 -1.10
CA VAL A 273 7.83 -11.84 -0.58
C VAL A 273 7.16 -10.62 0.03
N LEU A 274 6.14 -10.05 -0.64
CA LEU A 274 5.35 -8.95 -0.08
C LEU A 274 4.68 -9.37 1.23
N LEU A 275 4.02 -10.53 1.27
CA LEU A 275 3.36 -11.02 2.47
C LEU A 275 4.36 -11.23 3.62
N CYS A 276 5.51 -11.85 3.38
CA CYS A 276 6.58 -12.01 4.38
C CYS A 276 7.10 -10.67 4.90
N ILE A 277 7.33 -9.70 4.01
CA ILE A 277 7.74 -8.34 4.41
C ILE A 277 6.67 -7.72 5.29
N THR A 278 5.39 -7.79 4.91
CA THR A 278 4.31 -7.25 5.74
C THR A 278 4.29 -7.89 7.13
N LEU A 279 4.40 -9.23 7.20
CA LEU A 279 4.39 -10.00 8.44
C LEU A 279 5.49 -9.60 9.41
N ALA A 280 6.69 -9.30 8.91
CA ALA A 280 7.80 -8.83 9.73
C ALA A 280 7.47 -7.53 10.50
N PHE A 281 6.61 -6.67 9.94
CA PHE A 281 6.18 -5.41 10.57
C PHE A 281 5.01 -5.55 11.57
N THR A 282 4.44 -6.74 11.75
CA THR A 282 3.28 -6.96 12.65
C THR A 282 3.59 -7.75 13.90
N ILE A 283 4.75 -8.42 13.97
CA ILE A 283 5.14 -9.19 15.16
C ILE A 283 5.54 -8.22 16.28
N ASP A 284 4.58 -7.97 17.17
CA ASP A 284 4.72 -7.17 18.39
C ASP A 284 5.24 -8.06 19.54
N LYS A 285 6.30 -7.61 20.23
CA LYS A 285 7.04 -8.39 21.25
C LYS A 285 6.19 -8.81 22.45
N LYS A 286 5.04 -8.17 22.70
CA LYS A 286 4.18 -8.51 23.84
C LYS A 286 3.62 -9.93 23.81
N ALA A 287 3.50 -10.56 22.63
CA ALA A 287 3.06 -11.94 22.49
C ALA A 287 4.17 -12.98 22.73
N VAL A 288 5.45 -12.56 22.66
CA VAL A 288 6.60 -13.46 22.90
C VAL A 288 7.00 -13.45 24.39
N GLN A 289 6.84 -12.31 25.07
CA GLN A 289 7.30 -12.16 26.46
C GLN A 289 6.45 -12.93 27.48
N THR A 290 5.15 -13.12 27.23
CA THR A 290 4.25 -13.91 28.10
C THR A 290 4.51 -15.42 28.04
N LYS A 291 5.10 -15.93 26.95
CA LYS A 291 5.45 -17.36 26.81
C LYS A 291 6.84 -17.72 27.35
N ILE A 292 7.68 -16.74 27.71
CA ILE A 292 9.03 -16.99 28.29
C ILE A 292 8.99 -17.03 29.83
N LEU A 293 8.00 -16.38 30.45
CA LEU A 293 7.78 -16.39 31.91
C LEU A 293 7.39 -17.75 32.57
N PRO A 294 6.89 -18.80 31.87
CA PRO A 294 6.70 -20.11 32.50
C PRO A 294 8.00 -20.92 32.64
N ILE A 295 9.06 -20.60 31.89
CA ILE A 295 10.29 -21.42 31.88
C ILE A 295 11.17 -21.14 33.10
N GLU A 296 11.21 -19.89 33.58
CA GLU A 296 11.97 -19.52 34.78
C GLU A 296 11.43 -20.19 36.05
N LYS A 297 10.10 -20.42 36.12
CA LYS A 297 9.46 -21.14 37.23
C LYS A 297 9.72 -22.64 37.20
N ILE A 298 9.81 -23.24 36.01
CA ILE A 298 10.14 -24.66 35.84
C ILE A 298 11.61 -24.93 36.23
N PHE A 299 12.52 -23.98 35.98
CA PHE A 299 13.94 -24.14 36.32
C PHE A 299 14.21 -24.12 37.85
N ILE A 300 13.38 -23.42 38.62
CA ILE A 300 13.48 -23.38 40.09
C ILE A 300 12.90 -24.65 40.73
N GLU A 301 11.97 -25.33 40.06
CA GLU A 301 11.31 -26.54 40.59
C GLU A 301 12.09 -27.84 40.30
N ILE A 302 13.07 -27.81 39.39
CA ILE A 302 13.85 -29.00 38.96
C ILE A 302 15.25 -29.09 39.61
N LEU A 303 15.76 -28.05 40.28
CA LEU A 303 17.02 -28.18 41.01
C LEU A 303 16.80 -29.06 42.25
N PRO A 304 17.45 -30.25 42.34
CA PRO A 304 17.35 -31.05 43.54
C PRO A 304 18.02 -30.28 44.68
N LYS A 305 17.39 -30.28 45.86
CA LYS A 305 18.04 -29.87 47.11
C LYS A 305 19.25 -30.79 47.32
N ILE A 306 20.43 -30.35 46.90
CA ILE A 306 21.68 -31.01 47.27
C ILE A 306 21.91 -30.71 48.75
N ASP A 307 21.45 -31.62 49.59
CA ASP A 307 21.73 -31.70 51.01
C ASP A 307 23.17 -32.20 51.20
N VAL A 308 24.13 -31.28 51.33
CA VAL A 308 25.50 -31.64 51.70
C VAL A 308 25.56 -31.80 53.22
N LYS A 309 25.21 -33.01 53.67
CA LYS A 309 25.60 -33.53 54.98
C LYS A 309 27.01 -34.11 54.85
N GLU A 310 28.02 -33.42 55.37
CA GLU A 310 29.28 -34.08 55.72
C GLU A 310 29.77 -33.62 57.10
N LYS A 311 29.81 -34.58 58.03
CA LYS A 311 30.26 -34.41 59.41
C LYS A 311 31.53 -35.23 59.62
N ARG A 312 32.57 -34.56 60.15
CA ARG A 312 33.46 -35.02 61.25
C ARG A 312 34.91 -35.41 60.92
N ASN A 313 35.80 -34.45 61.24
CA ASN A 313 37.07 -34.52 62.00
C ASN A 313 38.22 -35.46 61.60
N ARG A 314 39.42 -34.86 61.44
CA ARG A 314 40.58 -35.11 62.34
C ARG A 314 41.56 -33.92 62.37
N LYS A 315 42.01 -33.60 63.58
CA LYS A 315 42.98 -32.57 64.00
C LYS A 315 44.38 -32.86 63.44
N VAL A 316 45.22 -31.82 63.28
CA VAL A 316 46.51 -31.60 63.99
C VAL A 316 47.25 -30.38 63.39
N LEU A 317 47.39 -29.35 64.22
CA LEU A 317 48.61 -28.54 64.48
C LEU A 317 49.37 -27.89 63.30
N ASN A 318 49.27 -26.56 63.17
CA ASN A 318 50.38 -25.71 63.63
C ASN A 318 50.00 -24.24 63.80
N LYS A 319 50.50 -23.68 64.90
CA LYS A 319 50.31 -22.33 65.43
C LYS A 319 51.61 -21.56 65.20
N ARG A 320 51.56 -20.33 64.66
CA ARG A 320 52.54 -19.21 64.77
C ARG A 320 52.28 -18.27 63.58
N LYS A 321 52.28 -16.94 63.65
CA LYS A 321 52.25 -15.89 64.68
C LYS A 321 52.39 -14.59 63.86
N SER A 322 51.75 -13.49 64.29
CA SER A 322 52.16 -12.08 64.01
C SER A 322 51.93 -11.57 62.57
N ALA A 323 51.54 -10.33 62.26
CA ALA A 323 51.08 -9.12 62.96
C ALA A 323 50.45 -8.23 61.87
N GLY A 324 49.38 -7.49 62.16
CA GLY A 324 49.45 -6.03 62.12
C GLY A 324 48.59 -5.41 61.00
N GLN A 325 47.45 -4.84 61.37
CA GLN A 325 46.86 -3.68 60.68
C GLN A 325 47.62 -2.42 61.13
N PRO A 326 47.68 -1.36 60.30
CA PRO A 326 46.70 -0.28 60.48
C PRO A 326 46.23 0.47 59.21
N LYS A 327 44.95 0.89 59.28
CA LYS A 327 44.34 2.21 58.99
C LYS A 327 44.84 3.17 57.88
N ILE A 328 43.83 3.58 57.08
CA ILE A 328 43.39 4.96 56.71
C ILE A 328 44.34 5.85 55.90
N GLU A 329 43.93 6.29 54.70
CA GLU A 329 43.73 7.72 54.41
C GLU A 329 42.98 8.00 53.09
N THR A 330 42.03 8.93 53.21
CA THR A 330 41.16 9.52 52.20
C THR A 330 41.89 10.64 51.48
N LYS A 331 41.72 10.78 50.15
CA LYS A 331 41.88 12.10 49.51
C LYS A 331 40.96 12.25 48.30
N GLN A 332 39.89 13.01 48.51
CA GLN A 332 39.17 13.73 47.47
C GLN A 332 40.09 14.85 46.95
N GLN A 333 40.07 15.12 45.65
CA GLN A 333 40.63 16.35 45.11
C GLN A 333 39.67 16.95 44.07
N GLU A 334 39.51 18.26 44.21
CA GLU A 334 38.41 19.10 43.79
C GLU A 334 38.41 19.49 42.30
N LEU A 335 37.20 19.88 41.85
CA LEU A 335 36.94 20.65 40.65
C LEU A 335 37.68 21.99 40.67
N ASN A 336 38.21 22.40 39.52
CA ASN A 336 38.50 23.81 39.23
C ASN A 336 37.75 24.23 37.95
N ILE A 337 36.76 25.09 38.15
CA ILE A 337 36.03 25.83 37.12
C ILE A 337 36.81 27.13 36.93
N ASN A 338 37.28 27.42 35.72
CA ASN A 338 37.74 28.76 35.36
C ASN A 338 36.77 29.39 34.36
N LYS A 339 36.25 30.56 34.73
CA LYS A 339 35.45 31.49 33.92
C LYS A 339 36.35 32.65 33.57
N ASP A 340 36.55 32.91 32.28
CA ASP A 340 36.92 34.22 31.70
C ASP A 340 36.28 34.23 30.30
N THR A 341 35.21 34.99 30.01
CA THR A 341 35.12 36.46 29.84
C THR A 341 36.06 37.00 28.77
N ILE A 342 35.65 37.03 27.50
CA ILE A 342 35.98 38.11 26.55
C ILE A 342 34.81 38.27 25.56
N ALA A 343 34.14 39.42 25.65
CA ALA A 343 33.37 40.02 24.57
C ALA A 343 34.34 40.79 23.65
N LEU A 344 34.03 40.88 22.35
CA LEU A 344 34.12 42.09 21.51
C LEU A 344 33.75 41.74 20.06
N ASP A 345 32.83 42.55 19.54
CA ASP A 345 32.47 42.91 18.16
C ASP A 345 31.97 41.86 17.14
#